data_AF-A0AAV5FLC1-F1
#
_entry.id   AF-A0AAV5FLC1-F1
#
_cell.length_a   1.000
_cell.length_b   1.000
_cell.length_c   1.000
_cell.angle_alpha   90.00
_cell.angle_beta   90.00
_cell.angle_gamma   90.00
#
_symmetry.space_group_name_H-M   'P 1'
#
loop_
_entity.id
_entity.type
_entity.pdbx_description
1 polymer ?
#
loop_
_entity_poly.entity_id
_entity_poly.type
_entity_poly.pdbx_seq_one_letter_code
_entity_poly.pdbx_strand_id
1 'polypeptide(L)'
;MEEGSNRRDDALAGRMKLIASKVDSKIYFHHDAMLEYRNMKHIISDLTEEKARMDEEAHRRLAAVPPELLALLRKELAATREQLGAANEELAATREQLGAANEELATTREQLRAAIEEVVATKEQLEAAKEQLIEAVRHQDKQQRALDSVECQPSMRRTGSTAEREMGVVGGNALKAQHFGQQIPGHCDELDVLRGVLIKEFMQDSGGHILGVKEMGRLKRKPFDEACAAKLPPKEAKKTASKLYTTWENLLKNPSWKPFKTVVAGDDHHRSVLLNEDIDVDDDKLQELRRTWGEGACCGLGVGRDE
;
A
#
# COMPACT_ATOMS: atom_id res chain seq x y z
N MET A 1 95.47 -33.77 44.97
CA MET A 1 94.07 -33.73 45.49
C MET A 1 93.49 -32.31 45.59
N GLU A 2 94.23 -31.24 45.25
CA GLU A 2 93.76 -29.85 45.44
C GLU A 2 92.88 -29.30 44.29
N GLU A 3 93.08 -29.72 43.03
CA GLU A 3 92.28 -29.23 41.90
C GLU A 3 90.78 -29.59 41.97
N GLY A 4 90.42 -30.65 42.70
CA GLY A 4 89.03 -31.06 42.90
C GLY A 4 88.29 -30.27 43.98
N SER A 5 88.98 -29.51 44.84
CA SER A 5 88.35 -28.65 45.85
C SER A 5 87.93 -27.31 45.24
N ASN A 6 88.86 -26.66 44.51
CA ASN A 6 88.63 -25.33 43.93
C ASN A 6 87.45 -25.31 42.94
N ARG A 7 87.31 -26.35 42.10
CA ARG A 7 86.17 -26.46 41.17
C ARG A 7 84.81 -26.64 41.85
N ARG A 8 84.77 -27.26 43.04
CA ARG A 8 83.51 -27.46 43.79
C ARG A 8 83.08 -26.16 44.48
N ASP A 9 84.04 -25.39 44.98
CA ASP A 9 83.80 -24.09 45.60
C ASP A 9 83.32 -23.06 44.55
N ASP A 10 83.92 -23.04 43.35
CA ASP A 10 83.46 -22.21 42.23
C ASP A 10 82.03 -22.57 41.77
N ALA A 11 81.71 -23.87 41.72
CA ALA A 11 80.37 -24.34 41.36
C ALA A 11 79.30 -23.97 42.42
N LEU A 12 79.66 -23.99 43.70
CA LEU A 12 78.78 -23.56 44.79
C LEU A 12 78.56 -22.04 44.72
N ALA A 13 79.62 -21.25 44.54
CA ALA A 13 79.53 -19.81 44.38
C ALA A 13 78.64 -19.41 43.19
N GLY A 14 78.74 -20.12 42.06
CA GLY A 14 77.87 -19.94 40.89
C GLY A 14 76.38 -20.20 41.21
N ARG A 15 76.07 -21.28 41.93
CA ARG A 15 74.68 -21.57 42.37
C ARG A 15 74.17 -20.52 43.36
N MET A 16 75.00 -20.08 44.30
CA MET A 16 74.64 -19.04 45.27
C MET A 16 74.34 -17.71 44.57
N LYS A 17 75.17 -17.31 43.60
CA LYS A 17 74.94 -16.10 42.80
C LYS A 17 73.66 -16.18 41.98
N LEU A 18 73.35 -17.34 41.40
CA LEU A 18 72.11 -17.57 40.68
C LEU A 18 70.88 -17.48 41.60
N ILE A 19 70.96 -18.05 42.81
CA ILE A 19 69.89 -17.96 43.80
C ILE A 19 69.70 -16.50 44.26
N ALA A 20 70.78 -15.78 44.57
CA ALA A 20 70.72 -14.37 44.95
C ALA A 20 70.05 -13.53 43.85
N SER A 21 70.46 -13.69 42.58
CA SER A 21 69.84 -13.00 41.45
C SER A 21 68.34 -13.32 41.31
N LYS A 22 67.94 -14.59 41.49
CA LYS A 22 66.52 -14.97 41.47
C LYS A 22 65.73 -14.34 42.61
N VAL A 23 66.30 -14.29 43.81
CA VAL A 23 65.69 -13.64 44.98
C VAL A 23 65.53 -12.14 44.72
N ASP A 24 66.56 -11.47 44.22
CA ASP A 24 66.51 -10.03 43.90
C ASP A 24 65.47 -9.74 42.84
N SER A 25 65.46 -10.47 41.71
CA SER A 25 64.43 -10.31 40.67
C SER A 25 63.02 -10.51 41.23
N LYS A 26 62.84 -11.46 42.16
CA LYS A 26 61.55 -11.70 42.79
C LYS A 26 61.18 -10.59 43.77
N ILE A 27 62.13 -10.00 44.49
CA ILE A 27 61.90 -8.81 45.33
C ILE A 27 61.47 -7.62 44.47
N TYR A 28 62.18 -7.35 43.36
CA TYR A 28 61.81 -6.29 42.42
C TYR A 28 60.41 -6.49 41.85
N PHE A 29 60.08 -7.71 41.43
CA PHE A 29 58.74 -8.03 40.94
C PHE A 29 57.64 -7.75 41.97
N HIS A 30 57.83 -8.16 43.24
CA HIS A 30 56.83 -7.89 44.27
C HIS A 30 56.77 -6.40 44.65
N HIS A 31 57.90 -5.70 44.65
CA HIS A 31 57.93 -4.26 44.88
C HIS A 31 57.13 -3.52 43.80
N ASP A 32 57.32 -3.87 42.53
CA ASP A 32 56.58 -3.32 41.40
C ASP A 32 55.07 -3.62 41.49
N ALA A 33 54.72 -4.89 41.73
CA ALA A 33 53.32 -5.29 41.93
C ALA A 33 52.66 -4.54 43.11
N MET A 34 53.39 -4.31 44.21
CA MET A 34 52.88 -3.54 45.35
C MET A 34 52.61 -2.06 44.99
N LEU A 35 53.43 -1.47 44.13
CA LEU A 35 53.20 -0.11 43.62
C LEU A 35 51.96 -0.08 42.72
N GLU A 36 51.80 -1.07 41.83
CA GLU A 36 50.59 -1.21 41.00
C GLU A 36 49.33 -1.38 41.85
N TYR A 37 49.35 -2.26 42.86
CA TYR A 37 48.23 -2.42 43.80
C TYR A 37 47.90 -1.13 44.54
N ARG A 38 48.93 -0.37 44.95
CA ARG A 38 48.72 0.93 45.60
C ARG A 38 48.06 1.92 44.64
N ASN A 39 48.53 1.99 43.40
CA ASN A 39 47.94 2.86 42.37
C ASN A 39 46.49 2.46 42.08
N MET A 40 46.22 1.18 41.85
CA MET A 40 44.87 0.66 41.64
C MET A 40 43.95 0.98 42.82
N LYS A 41 44.44 0.83 44.06
CA LYS A 41 43.68 1.18 45.26
C LYS A 41 43.32 2.66 45.29
N HIS A 42 44.25 3.55 44.94
CA HIS A 42 43.98 4.99 44.84
C HIS A 42 42.91 5.28 43.79
N ILE A 43 43.06 4.73 42.58
CA ILE A 43 42.07 4.89 41.50
C ILE A 43 40.68 4.40 41.94
N ILE A 44 40.59 3.25 42.60
CA ILE A 44 39.31 2.72 43.11
C ILE A 44 38.69 3.67 44.14
N SER A 45 39.51 4.26 45.02
CA SER A 45 39.03 5.26 46.00
C SER A 45 38.44 6.47 45.28
N ASP A 46 39.18 7.04 44.33
CA ASP A 46 38.76 8.21 43.56
C ASP A 46 37.46 7.94 42.79
N LEU A 47 37.36 6.77 42.13
CA LEU A 47 36.15 6.34 41.42
C LEU A 47 34.96 6.12 42.36
N THR A 48 35.20 5.64 43.58
CA THR A 48 34.14 5.43 44.58
C THR A 48 33.61 6.78 45.08
N GLU A 49 34.50 7.73 45.32
CA GLU A 49 34.13 9.10 45.69
C GLU A 49 33.41 9.82 44.54
N GLU A 50 33.88 9.66 43.30
CA GLU A 50 33.22 10.21 42.12
C GLU A 50 31.82 9.63 41.94
N LYS A 51 31.66 8.31 42.10
CA LYS A 51 30.34 7.66 42.06
C LYS A 51 29.40 8.22 43.13
N ALA A 52 29.88 8.38 44.36
CA ALA A 52 29.07 8.95 45.44
C ALA A 52 28.62 10.40 45.12
N ARG A 53 29.53 11.22 44.55
CA ARG A 53 29.19 12.57 44.10
C ARG A 53 28.11 12.56 43.00
N MET A 54 28.21 11.66 42.04
CA MET A 54 27.23 11.51 40.96
C MET A 54 25.87 11.08 41.48
N ASP A 55 25.83 10.12 42.41
CA ASP A 55 24.58 9.65 43.03
C ASP A 55 23.91 10.77 43.84
N GLU A 56 24.68 11.53 44.64
CA GLU A 56 24.16 12.70 45.36
C GLU A 56 23.64 13.79 44.42
N GLU A 57 24.33 14.07 43.31
CA GLU A 57 23.86 15.04 42.33
C GLU A 57 22.57 14.58 41.65
N ALA A 58 22.45 13.29 41.30
CA ALA A 58 21.22 12.73 40.76
C ALA A 58 20.05 12.86 41.75
N HIS A 59 20.28 12.54 43.03
CA HIS A 59 19.29 12.74 44.09
C HIS A 59 18.91 14.21 44.26
N ARG A 60 19.89 15.12 44.23
CA ARG A 60 19.65 16.56 44.31
C ARG A 60 18.84 17.08 43.12
N ARG A 61 19.15 16.62 41.90
CA ARG A 61 18.41 16.97 40.68
C ARG A 61 16.95 16.50 40.76
N LEU A 62 16.72 15.28 41.25
CA LEU A 62 15.36 14.76 41.47
C LEU A 62 14.61 15.54 42.55
N ALA A 63 15.27 15.89 43.66
CA ALA A 63 14.68 16.68 44.74
C ALA A 63 14.43 18.14 44.35
N ALA A 64 15.21 18.69 43.41
CA ALA A 64 15.05 20.05 42.91
C ALA A 64 13.84 20.19 41.97
N VAL A 65 13.25 19.09 41.47
CA VAL A 65 12.02 19.16 40.70
C VAL A 65 10.86 19.46 41.65
N PRO A 66 10.17 20.60 41.50
CA PRO A 66 9.06 20.95 42.38
C PRO A 66 7.95 19.88 42.31
N PRO A 67 7.42 19.41 43.45
CA PRO A 67 6.35 18.42 43.47
C PRO A 67 5.09 18.92 42.76
N GLU A 68 4.85 20.23 42.73
CA GLU A 68 3.75 20.86 42.00
C GLU A 68 3.90 20.67 40.48
N LEU A 69 5.11 20.81 39.94
CA LEU A 69 5.37 20.61 38.51
C LEU A 69 5.15 19.15 38.11
N LEU A 70 5.60 18.21 38.94
CA LEU A 70 5.34 16.78 38.72
C LEU A 70 3.85 16.44 38.79
N ALA A 71 3.11 17.08 39.72
CA ALA A 71 1.66 16.90 39.82
C ALA A 71 0.92 17.45 38.58
N LEU A 72 1.34 18.61 38.08
CA LEU A 72 0.80 19.20 36.84
C LEU A 72 1.06 18.30 35.64
N LEU A 73 2.30 17.86 35.43
CA LEU A 73 2.66 16.96 34.32
C LEU A 73 1.89 15.64 34.39
N ARG A 74 1.71 15.07 35.59
CA ARG A 74 0.89 13.85 35.76
C ARG A 74 -0.58 14.10 35.40
N LYS A 75 -1.13 15.25 35.78
CA LYS A 75 -2.50 15.62 35.46
C LYS A 75 -2.68 15.83 33.96
N GLU A 76 -1.75 16.50 33.29
CA GLU A 76 -1.76 16.67 31.83
C GLU A 76 -1.63 15.33 31.10
N LEU A 77 -0.76 14.44 31.57
CA LEU A 77 -0.62 13.09 31.02
C LEU A 77 -1.91 12.26 31.20
N ALA A 78 -2.59 12.41 32.35
CA ALA A 78 -3.87 11.74 32.57
C ALA A 78 -4.96 12.28 31.64
N ALA A 79 -5.06 13.61 31.50
CA ALA A 79 -6.05 14.25 30.63
C ALA A 79 -5.84 13.87 29.15
N THR A 80 -4.60 13.85 28.67
CA THR A 80 -4.29 13.46 27.28
C THR A 80 -4.59 11.98 27.01
N ARG A 81 -4.38 11.09 28.00
CA ARG A 81 -4.77 9.68 27.90
C ARG A 81 -6.29 9.50 27.83
N GLU A 82 -7.03 10.26 28.63
CA GLU A 82 -8.50 10.23 28.61
C GLU A 82 -9.05 10.73 27.28
N GLN A 83 -8.50 11.84 26.75
CA GLN A 83 -8.85 12.36 25.43
C GLN A 83 -8.56 11.36 24.31
N LEU A 84 -7.41 10.67 24.37
CA LEU A 84 -7.08 9.62 23.41
C LEU A 84 -8.05 8.42 23.51
N GLY A 85 -8.46 8.07 24.73
CA GLY A 85 -9.47 7.04 24.97
C GLY A 85 -10.82 7.39 24.33
N ALA A 86 -11.32 8.59 24.59
CA ALA A 86 -12.58 9.08 24.01
C ALA A 86 -12.53 9.11 22.47
N ALA A 87 -11.45 9.63 21.88
CA ALA A 87 -11.28 9.66 20.43
C ALA A 87 -11.25 8.25 19.80
N ASN A 88 -10.65 7.28 20.48
CA ASN A 88 -10.64 5.89 20.03
C ASN A 88 -12.03 5.24 20.10
N GLU A 89 -12.81 5.54 21.14
CA GLU A 89 -14.20 5.07 21.26
C GLU A 89 -15.09 5.66 20.17
N GLU A 90 -14.98 6.97 19.88
CA GLU A 90 -15.67 7.62 18.77
C GLU A 90 -15.28 6.99 17.41
N LEU A 91 -13.99 6.71 17.22
CA LEU A 91 -13.50 6.07 16.01
C LEU A 91 -13.98 4.61 15.88
N ALA A 92 -14.14 3.89 16.98
CA ALA A 92 -14.75 2.56 16.98
C ALA A 92 -16.24 2.62 16.61
N ALA A 93 -16.98 3.56 17.19
CA ALA A 93 -18.41 3.76 16.91
C ALA A 93 -18.65 4.13 15.43
N THR A 94 -17.84 5.03 14.87
CA THR A 94 -17.94 5.40 13.44
C THR A 94 -17.60 4.25 12.50
N ARG A 95 -16.62 3.39 12.86
CA ARG A 95 -16.31 2.17 12.11
C ARG A 95 -17.47 1.18 12.12
N GLU A 96 -18.13 1.00 13.26
CA GLU A 96 -19.31 0.15 13.38
C GLU A 96 -20.47 0.67 12.52
N GLN A 97 -20.74 1.98 12.57
CA GLN A 97 -21.73 2.63 11.73
C GLN A 97 -21.43 2.47 10.23
N LEU A 98 -20.16 2.64 9.82
CA LEU A 98 -19.75 2.43 8.43
C LEU A 98 -19.92 0.96 8.01
N GLY A 99 -19.66 0.02 8.91
CA GLY A 99 -19.91 -1.41 8.70
C GLY A 99 -21.40 -1.68 8.44
N ALA A 100 -22.27 -1.18 9.30
CA ALA A 100 -23.73 -1.33 9.14
C ALA A 100 -24.23 -0.69 7.82
N ALA A 101 -23.78 0.52 7.50
CA ALA A 101 -24.14 1.19 6.24
C ALA A 101 -23.68 0.40 4.99
N ASN A 102 -22.50 -0.23 5.05
CA ASN A 102 -22.02 -1.09 3.97
C ASN A 102 -22.85 -2.36 3.82
N GLU A 103 -23.30 -2.96 4.92
CA GLU A 103 -24.20 -4.11 4.89
C GLU A 103 -25.56 -3.73 4.29
N GLU A 104 -26.14 -2.61 4.70
CA GLU A 104 -27.36 -2.06 4.09
C GLU A 104 -27.19 -1.81 2.59
N LEU A 105 -26.08 -1.21 2.18
CA LEU A 105 -25.77 -0.99 0.76
C LEU A 105 -25.62 -2.31 -0.02
N ALA A 106 -25.06 -3.35 0.59
CA ALA A 106 -24.98 -4.67 -0.03
C ALA A 106 -26.37 -5.28 -0.23
N THR A 107 -27.25 -5.20 0.78
CA THR A 107 -28.63 -5.72 0.67
C THR A 107 -29.44 -4.99 -0.40
N THR A 108 -29.34 -3.66 -0.48
CA THR A 108 -30.04 -2.87 -1.51
C THR A 108 -29.52 -3.16 -2.91
N ARG A 109 -28.21 -3.38 -3.09
CA ARG A 109 -27.63 -3.84 -4.37
C ARG A 109 -28.16 -5.21 -4.77
N GLU A 110 -28.30 -6.14 -3.83
CA GLU A 110 -28.86 -7.47 -4.09
C GLU A 110 -30.33 -7.39 -4.48
N GLN A 111 -31.12 -6.59 -3.77
CA GLN A 111 -32.54 -6.34 -4.11
C GLN A 111 -32.69 -5.71 -5.50
N LEU A 112 -31.84 -4.72 -5.84
CA LEU A 112 -31.85 -4.09 -7.16
C LEU A 112 -31.50 -5.10 -8.26
N ARG A 113 -30.52 -5.97 -8.02
CA ARG A 113 -30.16 -7.04 -8.97
C ARG A 113 -31.34 -7.98 -9.20
N ALA A 114 -32.02 -8.42 -8.15
CA ALA A 114 -33.20 -9.28 -8.25
C ALA A 114 -34.33 -8.61 -9.05
N ALA A 115 -34.59 -7.32 -8.82
CA ALA A 115 -35.59 -6.56 -9.57
C ALA A 115 -35.22 -6.42 -11.07
N ILE A 116 -33.93 -6.24 -11.39
CA ILE A 116 -33.46 -6.24 -12.78
C ILE A 116 -33.70 -7.60 -13.43
N GLU A 117 -33.38 -8.70 -12.74
CA GLU A 117 -33.61 -10.07 -13.24
C GLU A 117 -35.11 -10.31 -13.50
N GLU A 118 -36.01 -9.83 -12.64
CA GLU A 118 -37.46 -9.92 -12.84
C GLU A 118 -37.94 -9.11 -14.06
N VAL A 119 -37.44 -7.88 -14.24
CA VAL A 119 -37.77 -7.04 -15.41
C VAL A 119 -37.28 -7.70 -16.71
N VAL A 120 -36.09 -8.31 -16.69
CA VAL A 120 -35.58 -9.06 -17.85
C VAL A 120 -36.49 -10.25 -18.16
N ALA A 121 -36.87 -11.05 -17.15
CA ALA A 121 -37.74 -12.21 -17.34
C ALA A 121 -39.13 -11.83 -17.89
N THR A 122 -39.74 -10.76 -17.37
CA THR A 122 -41.05 -10.27 -17.85
C THR A 122 -40.96 -9.73 -19.29
N LYS A 123 -39.85 -9.07 -19.64
CA LYS A 123 -39.59 -8.64 -21.03
C LYS A 123 -39.45 -9.83 -21.98
N GLU A 124 -38.73 -10.88 -21.59
CA GLU A 124 -38.61 -12.10 -22.39
C GLU A 124 -39.96 -12.79 -22.60
N GLN A 125 -40.78 -12.88 -21.55
CA GLN A 125 -42.15 -13.39 -21.64
C GLN A 125 -43.03 -12.55 -22.58
N LEU A 126 -42.90 -11.22 -22.53
CA LEU A 126 -43.63 -10.31 -23.41
C LEU A 126 -43.25 -10.48 -24.88
N GLU A 127 -41.96 -10.59 -25.20
CA GLU A 127 -41.50 -10.84 -26.57
C GLU A 127 -41.94 -12.24 -27.06
N ALA A 128 -41.92 -13.26 -26.19
CA ALA A 128 -42.45 -14.58 -26.54
C ALA A 128 -43.96 -14.55 -26.85
N ALA A 129 -44.76 -13.85 -26.02
CA ALA A 129 -46.19 -13.69 -26.25
C ALA A 129 -46.50 -12.89 -27.54
N LYS A 130 -45.68 -11.87 -27.83
CA LYS A 130 -45.77 -11.10 -29.08
C LYS A 130 -45.48 -11.98 -30.31
N GLU A 131 -44.47 -12.84 -30.26
CA GLU A 131 -44.17 -13.77 -31.35
C GLU A 131 -45.31 -14.78 -31.55
N GLN A 132 -45.90 -15.30 -30.46
CA GLN A 132 -47.08 -16.17 -30.53
C GLN A 132 -48.28 -15.46 -31.19
N LEU A 133 -48.52 -14.19 -30.87
CA LEU A 133 -49.60 -13.40 -31.48
C LEU A 133 -49.35 -13.17 -32.98
N ILE A 134 -48.09 -12.86 -33.37
CA ILE A 134 -47.70 -12.74 -34.78
C ILE A 134 -47.99 -14.05 -35.52
N GLU A 135 -47.63 -15.19 -34.95
CA GLU A 135 -47.88 -16.52 -35.52
C GLU A 135 -49.39 -16.79 -35.67
N ALA A 136 -50.19 -16.46 -34.66
CA ALA A 136 -51.65 -16.61 -34.69
C ALA A 136 -52.31 -15.74 -35.77
N VAL A 137 -51.89 -14.48 -35.91
CA VAL A 137 -52.36 -13.58 -36.97
C VAL A 137 -52.00 -14.12 -38.35
N ARG A 138 -50.77 -14.64 -38.53
CA ARG A 138 -50.35 -15.31 -39.78
C ARG A 138 -51.22 -16.53 -40.08
N HIS A 139 -51.58 -17.32 -39.07
CA HIS A 139 -52.49 -18.46 -39.24
C HIS A 139 -53.90 -18.02 -39.64
N GLN A 140 -54.44 -16.96 -39.02
CA GLN A 140 -55.74 -16.42 -39.36
C GLN A 140 -55.78 -15.84 -40.79
N ASP A 141 -54.74 -15.13 -41.23
CA ASP A 141 -54.63 -14.63 -42.62
C ASP A 141 -54.62 -15.77 -43.64
N LYS A 142 -53.89 -16.85 -43.35
CA LYS A 142 -53.89 -18.07 -44.19
C LYS A 142 -55.28 -18.71 -44.27
N GLN A 143 -56.00 -18.79 -43.14
CA GLN A 143 -57.38 -19.30 -43.10
C GLN A 143 -58.34 -18.40 -43.89
N GLN A 144 -58.22 -17.07 -43.76
CA GLN A 144 -59.04 -16.12 -44.50
C GLN A 144 -58.80 -16.24 -46.02
N ARG A 145 -57.54 -16.30 -46.46
CA ARG A 145 -57.21 -16.53 -47.89
C ARG A 145 -57.75 -17.85 -48.41
N ALA A 146 -57.75 -18.91 -47.60
CA ALA A 146 -58.31 -20.20 -47.99
C ALA A 146 -59.84 -20.14 -48.13
N LEU A 147 -60.54 -19.42 -47.25
CA LEU A 147 -61.99 -19.18 -47.34
C LEU A 147 -62.34 -18.33 -48.56
N ASP A 148 -61.64 -17.22 -48.78
CA ASP A 148 -61.84 -16.33 -49.94
C ASP A 148 -61.57 -17.07 -51.27
N SER A 149 -60.63 -18.03 -51.28
CA SER A 149 -60.34 -18.89 -52.44
C SER A 149 -61.41 -19.97 -52.70
N VAL A 150 -62.22 -20.35 -51.71
CA VAL A 150 -63.35 -21.27 -51.88
C VAL A 150 -64.60 -20.52 -52.37
N GLU A 151 -64.72 -19.22 -52.06
CA GLU A 151 -65.87 -18.40 -52.43
C GLU A 151 -65.79 -17.84 -53.87
N CYS A 152 -64.59 -17.77 -54.48
CA CYS A 152 -64.42 -17.40 -55.89
C CYS A 152 -64.43 -18.61 -56.86
N GLN A 153 -65.62 -19.14 -57.14
CA GLN A 153 -65.93 -19.67 -58.48
C GLN A 153 -66.63 -18.57 -59.31
N PRO A 154 -66.00 -17.97 -60.34
CA PRO A 154 -66.70 -17.08 -61.24
C PRO A 154 -67.34 -17.86 -62.40
N SER A 155 -68.67 -17.78 -62.48
CA SER A 155 -69.42 -17.98 -63.71
C SER A 155 -69.09 -16.85 -64.69
N MET A 156 -68.84 -17.26 -65.93
CA MET A 156 -68.33 -16.48 -67.07
C MET A 156 -69.24 -15.29 -67.46
N ARG A 157 -68.68 -14.08 -67.63
CA ARG A 157 -69.10 -13.15 -68.70
C ARG A 157 -68.06 -12.07 -69.02
N ARG A 158 -67.94 -11.82 -70.33
CA ARG A 158 -67.00 -10.92 -71.02
C ARG A 158 -67.64 -9.54 -71.27
N THR A 159 -66.80 -8.64 -71.79
CA THR A 159 -67.00 -7.25 -72.31
C THR A 159 -66.51 -6.19 -71.30
N GLY A 160 -65.78 -5.13 -71.63
CA GLY A 160 -65.21 -4.62 -72.88
C GLY A 160 -64.86 -3.13 -72.67
N SER A 161 -63.62 -2.74 -73.01
CA SER A 161 -63.18 -1.40 -73.45
C SER A 161 -62.97 -0.20 -72.48
N THR A 162 -61.85 0.49 -72.75
CA THR A 162 -61.56 1.96 -72.74
C THR A 162 -61.21 2.74 -71.45
N ALA A 163 -59.90 3.06 -71.38
CA ALA A 163 -59.26 4.40 -71.34
C ALA A 163 -59.41 5.38 -70.15
N GLU A 164 -58.23 5.66 -69.56
CA GLU A 164 -57.62 6.97 -69.22
C GLU A 164 -58.01 7.82 -67.99
N ARG A 165 -56.93 8.44 -67.46
CA ARG A 165 -56.75 9.52 -66.45
C ARG A 165 -56.78 9.17 -64.97
N GLU A 166 -55.99 9.78 -64.08
CA GLU A 166 -54.65 10.40 -64.08
C GLU A 166 -54.38 10.81 -62.61
N MET A 167 -53.10 10.97 -62.27
CA MET A 167 -52.54 11.77 -61.17
C MET A 167 -52.63 11.33 -59.70
N GLY A 168 -51.45 11.29 -59.07
CA GLY A 168 -51.29 11.34 -57.61
C GLY A 168 -49.91 10.92 -57.09
N VAL A 169 -48.82 11.48 -57.64
CA VAL A 169 -47.47 11.37 -57.05
C VAL A 169 -47.35 12.39 -55.91
N VAL A 170 -47.05 11.94 -54.69
CA VAL A 170 -46.22 12.61 -53.66
C VAL A 170 -45.60 11.48 -52.83
N GLY A 171 -44.32 11.16 -53.02
CA GLY A 171 -43.19 11.67 -52.21
C GLY A 171 -42.74 10.55 -51.28
N GLY A 172 -41.61 9.86 -51.52
CA GLY A 172 -40.25 10.39 -51.41
C GLY A 172 -39.93 10.61 -49.91
N ASN A 173 -38.87 10.11 -49.28
CA ASN A 173 -37.66 9.43 -49.71
C ASN A 173 -37.06 8.73 -48.48
N ALA A 174 -36.23 7.72 -48.76
CA ALA A 174 -34.96 7.44 -48.10
C ALA A 174 -34.82 7.68 -46.59
N LEU A 175 -34.68 6.58 -45.84
CA LEU A 175 -33.69 6.54 -44.76
C LEU A 175 -32.77 5.33 -44.98
N LYS A 176 -31.49 5.67 -45.04
CA LYS A 176 -30.34 4.85 -45.42
C LYS A 176 -30.27 3.58 -44.59
N ALA A 177 -30.11 2.44 -45.26
CA ALA A 177 -29.35 1.33 -44.72
C ALA A 177 -27.88 1.80 -44.58
N GLN A 178 -27.57 2.43 -43.44
CA GLN A 178 -26.20 2.72 -43.08
C GLN A 178 -25.67 1.49 -42.35
N HIS A 179 -24.81 0.75 -43.05
CA HIS A 179 -23.80 -0.07 -42.41
C HIS A 179 -23.06 0.82 -41.40
N PHE A 180 -23.36 0.64 -40.12
CA PHE A 180 -22.46 1.00 -39.03
C PHE A 180 -22.02 -0.32 -38.41
N GLY A 181 -20.83 -0.77 -38.80
CA GLY A 181 -20.07 -1.64 -37.93
C GLY A 181 -19.76 -0.83 -36.67
N GLN A 182 -20.56 -1.01 -35.62
CA GLN A 182 -20.06 -0.80 -34.28
C GLN A 182 -19.42 -2.13 -33.87
N GLN A 183 -18.11 -2.20 -34.09
CA GLN A 183 -17.23 -2.86 -33.14
C GLN A 183 -17.72 -2.48 -31.75
N ILE A 184 -18.03 -3.47 -30.92
CA ILE A 184 -18.21 -3.33 -29.48
C ILE A 184 -16.93 -2.63 -28.97
N PRO A 185 -16.97 -1.35 -28.56
CA PRO A 185 -15.89 -0.76 -27.80
C PRO A 185 -16.05 -1.28 -26.37
N GLY A 186 -14.91 -1.54 -25.74
CA GLY A 186 -14.81 -2.36 -24.54
C GLY A 186 -15.75 -1.98 -23.40
N HIS A 187 -16.10 -3.05 -22.69
CA HIS A 187 -16.61 -3.16 -21.32
C HIS A 187 -15.79 -2.40 -20.23
N CYS A 188 -15.08 -1.32 -20.59
CA CYS A 188 -14.22 -0.55 -19.69
C CYS A 188 -14.83 0.79 -19.26
N ASP A 189 -15.76 1.35 -20.04
CA ASP A 189 -16.24 2.73 -19.81
C ASP A 189 -17.17 2.82 -18.58
N GLU A 190 -17.97 1.80 -18.30
CA GLU A 190 -18.88 1.81 -17.14
C GLU A 190 -18.13 1.72 -15.81
N LEU A 191 -17.03 0.97 -15.73
CA LEU A 191 -16.20 0.91 -14.53
C LEU A 191 -15.42 2.19 -14.29
N ASP A 192 -14.94 2.85 -15.35
CA ASP A 192 -14.26 4.15 -15.23
C ASP A 192 -15.23 5.28 -14.88
N VAL A 193 -16.47 5.22 -15.39
CA VAL A 193 -17.56 6.13 -15.02
C VAL A 193 -17.99 5.88 -13.58
N LEU A 194 -18.21 4.63 -13.17
CA LEU A 194 -18.57 4.27 -11.80
C LEU A 194 -17.44 4.65 -10.82
N ARG A 195 -16.18 4.43 -11.18
CA ARG A 195 -15.01 4.87 -10.40
C ARG A 195 -14.98 6.40 -10.28
N GLY A 196 -15.24 7.11 -11.38
CA GLY A 196 -15.30 8.57 -11.39
C GLY A 196 -16.42 9.13 -10.50
N VAL A 197 -17.60 8.52 -10.54
CA VAL A 197 -18.75 8.90 -9.71
C VAL A 197 -18.46 8.60 -8.23
N LEU A 198 -17.94 7.41 -7.92
CA LEU A 198 -17.64 7.00 -6.55
C LEU A 198 -16.56 7.88 -5.91
N ILE A 199 -15.50 8.22 -6.66
CA ILE A 199 -14.46 9.15 -6.20
C ILE A 199 -15.05 10.54 -5.95
N LYS A 200 -15.96 11.00 -6.82
CA LYS A 200 -16.54 12.34 -6.71
C LYS A 200 -17.50 12.45 -5.53
N GLU A 201 -18.31 11.43 -5.26
CA GLU A 201 -19.18 11.38 -4.08
C GLU A 201 -18.37 11.23 -2.79
N PHE A 202 -17.34 10.36 -2.78
CA PHE A 202 -16.48 10.19 -1.61
C PHE A 202 -15.68 11.45 -1.25
N MET A 203 -15.30 12.28 -2.24
CA MET A 203 -14.66 13.58 -2.01
C MET A 203 -15.62 14.68 -1.53
N GLN A 204 -16.94 14.52 -1.71
CA GLN A 204 -17.93 15.48 -1.21
C GLN A 204 -18.32 15.20 0.25
N ASP A 205 -18.29 13.94 0.67
CA ASP A 205 -18.63 13.51 2.04
C ASP A 205 -17.43 13.51 3.02
N SER A 206 -16.20 13.54 2.50
CA SER A 206 -14.99 13.68 3.32
C SER A 206 -14.80 15.16 3.69
N GLY A 207 -15.52 15.60 4.72
CA GLY A 207 -15.44 16.93 5.33
C GLY A 207 -14.06 17.30 5.89
N GLY A 208 -13.08 17.51 5.01
CA GLY A 208 -11.75 18.03 5.34
C GLY A 208 -10.71 17.02 5.81
N HIS A 209 -11.01 15.71 5.83
CA HIS A 209 -10.02 14.68 6.13
C HIS A 209 -9.35 14.20 4.84
N ILE A 210 -8.04 14.45 4.70
CA ILE A 210 -7.21 13.96 3.59
C ILE A 210 -7.06 12.44 3.72
N LEU A 211 -8.06 11.67 3.27
CA LEU A 211 -7.88 10.24 3.01
C LEU A 211 -7.12 10.09 1.68
N GLY A 212 -5.81 9.89 1.78
CA GLY A 212 -4.97 9.59 0.63
C GLY A 212 -5.27 8.17 0.12
N VAL A 213 -5.98 8.04 -1.00
CA VAL A 213 -5.97 6.81 -1.80
C VAL A 213 -4.56 6.68 -2.38
N LYS A 214 -3.72 5.83 -1.77
CA LYS A 214 -2.35 5.60 -2.23
C LYS A 214 -2.37 4.71 -3.48
N GLU A 215 -2.38 5.34 -4.66
CA GLU A 215 -2.30 4.63 -5.95
C GLU A 215 -0.91 4.00 -6.12
N MET A 216 -0.74 2.77 -5.61
CA MET A 216 0.48 1.99 -5.76
C MET A 216 0.67 1.56 -7.22
N GLY A 217 1.80 1.93 -7.83
CA GLY A 217 2.16 1.53 -9.19
C GLY A 217 2.12 2.63 -10.26
N ARG A 218 1.62 3.84 -9.95
CA ARG A 218 1.81 5.00 -10.85
C ARG A 218 3.13 5.71 -10.55
N LEU A 219 4.12 5.47 -11.42
CA LEU A 219 5.41 6.13 -11.39
C LEU A 219 5.23 7.65 -11.59
N LYS A 220 5.54 8.47 -10.59
CA LYS A 220 5.58 9.94 -10.71
C LYS A 220 6.87 10.31 -11.41
N ARG A 221 6.81 11.02 -12.55
CA ARG A 221 8.01 11.41 -13.33
C ARG A 221 8.83 12.53 -12.67
N LYS A 222 8.16 13.49 -12.04
CA LYS A 222 8.79 14.69 -11.45
C LYS A 222 9.94 14.38 -10.48
N PRO A 223 9.83 13.42 -9.55
CA PRO A 223 10.92 13.16 -8.61
C PRO A 223 12.17 12.53 -9.24
N PHE A 224 12.03 11.82 -10.38
CA PHE A 224 13.19 11.36 -11.15
C PHE A 224 13.89 12.51 -11.86
N ASP A 225 13.13 13.45 -12.42
CA ASP A 225 13.68 14.64 -13.06
C ASP A 225 14.41 15.52 -12.04
N GLU A 226 13.86 15.71 -10.84
CA GLU A 226 14.46 16.46 -9.73
C GLU A 226 15.73 15.78 -9.17
N ALA A 227 15.67 14.47 -8.93
CA ALA A 227 16.84 13.70 -8.46
C ALA A 227 17.98 13.68 -9.49
N CYS A 228 17.65 13.60 -10.79
CA CYS A 228 18.65 13.69 -11.85
C CYS A 228 19.19 15.11 -12.03
N ALA A 229 18.36 16.14 -11.90
CA ALA A 229 18.78 17.54 -11.98
C ALA A 229 19.71 17.93 -10.82
N ALA A 230 19.58 17.30 -9.65
CA ALA A 230 20.45 17.52 -8.51
C ALA A 230 21.86 16.94 -8.69
N LYS A 231 22.04 15.92 -9.54
CA LYS A 231 23.32 15.19 -9.68
C LYS A 231 24.01 15.31 -11.04
N LEU A 232 23.30 15.74 -12.10
CA LEU A 232 23.82 15.78 -13.46
C LEU A 232 23.54 17.11 -14.16
N PRO A 233 24.37 17.51 -15.15
CA PRO A 233 24.09 18.66 -16.00
C PRO A 233 22.75 18.51 -16.74
N PRO A 234 22.01 19.60 -17.00
CA PRO A 234 20.61 19.55 -17.45
C PRO A 234 20.38 18.78 -18.76
N LYS A 235 21.37 18.73 -19.66
CA LYS A 235 21.29 17.98 -20.92
C LYS A 235 21.40 16.46 -20.72
N GLU A 236 22.14 16.02 -19.71
CA GLU A 236 22.34 14.60 -19.37
C GLU A 236 21.30 14.13 -18.36
N ALA A 237 20.92 14.99 -17.41
CA ALA A 237 19.90 14.74 -16.40
C ALA A 237 18.58 14.28 -17.02
N LYS A 238 18.07 14.98 -18.05
CA LYS A 238 16.80 14.62 -18.71
C LYS A 238 16.85 13.26 -19.42
N LYS A 239 18.01 12.92 -20.02
CA LYS A 239 18.22 11.63 -20.70
C LYS A 239 18.32 10.49 -19.70
N THR A 240 18.99 10.72 -18.57
CA THR A 240 19.14 9.73 -17.51
C THR A 240 17.85 9.54 -16.72
N ALA A 241 17.10 10.60 -16.42
CA ALA A 241 15.77 10.53 -15.80
C ALA A 241 14.78 9.74 -16.66
N SER A 242 14.78 9.97 -17.97
CA SER A 242 13.92 9.23 -18.90
C SER A 242 14.28 7.73 -18.94
N LYS A 243 15.57 7.39 -18.92
CA LYS A 243 16.03 5.99 -18.86
C LYS A 243 15.63 5.32 -17.55
N LEU A 244 15.89 5.97 -16.42
CA LEU A 244 15.49 5.48 -15.09
C LEU A 244 13.99 5.24 -15.03
N TYR A 245 13.19 6.22 -15.47
CA TYR A 245 11.73 6.10 -15.50
C TYR A 245 11.29 4.84 -16.26
N THR A 246 11.79 4.60 -17.46
CA THR A 246 11.44 3.41 -18.25
C THR A 246 11.91 2.09 -17.62
N THR A 247 13.09 2.08 -16.98
CA THR A 247 13.60 0.89 -16.29
C THR A 247 12.70 0.51 -15.12
N TRP A 248 12.31 1.48 -14.30
CA TRP A 248 11.45 1.26 -13.14
C TRP A 248 10.00 0.95 -13.53
N GLU A 249 9.48 1.56 -14.60
CA GLU A 249 8.18 1.22 -15.17
C GLU A 249 8.13 -0.26 -15.61
N ASN A 250 9.21 -0.76 -16.22
CA ASN A 250 9.28 -2.17 -16.63
C ASN A 250 9.47 -3.13 -15.46
N LEU A 251 10.17 -2.72 -14.40
CA LEU A 251 10.31 -3.51 -13.18
C LEU A 251 8.96 -3.65 -12.45
N LEU A 252 8.18 -2.57 -12.36
CA LEU A 252 6.84 -2.56 -11.76
C LEU A 252 5.82 -3.40 -12.57
N LYS A 253 6.00 -3.53 -13.88
CA LYS A 253 5.18 -4.41 -14.74
C LYS A 253 5.51 -5.90 -14.57
N ASN A 254 6.61 -6.25 -13.90
CA ASN A 254 7.04 -7.64 -13.77
C ASN A 254 6.33 -8.32 -12.57
N PRO A 255 5.51 -9.36 -12.77
CA PRO A 255 4.78 -10.04 -11.68
C PRO A 255 5.68 -10.75 -10.66
N SER A 256 6.95 -11.00 -11.03
CA SER A 256 7.94 -11.67 -10.19
C SER A 256 8.60 -10.75 -9.16
N TRP A 257 8.43 -9.42 -9.27
CA TRP A 257 9.01 -8.48 -8.32
C TRP A 257 7.93 -7.99 -7.35
N LYS A 258 8.10 -8.31 -6.06
CA LYS A 258 7.20 -7.94 -4.98
C LYS A 258 7.92 -7.03 -3.98
N PRO A 259 7.94 -5.71 -4.22
CA PRO A 259 8.69 -4.76 -3.39
C PRO A 259 8.02 -4.44 -2.03
N PHE A 260 6.95 -5.15 -1.67
CA PHE A 260 6.20 -4.96 -0.44
C PHE A 260 6.17 -6.27 0.36
N LYS A 261 6.41 -6.17 1.66
CA LYS A 261 6.25 -7.28 2.62
C LYS A 261 4.98 -7.02 3.42
N THR A 262 4.18 -8.06 3.60
CA THR A 262 3.07 -8.04 4.56
C THR A 262 3.67 -8.05 5.96
N VAL A 263 3.57 -6.94 6.68
CA VAL A 263 3.97 -6.87 8.08
C VAL A 263 2.76 -7.20 8.93
N VAL A 264 2.86 -8.24 9.74
CA VAL A 264 1.87 -8.54 10.78
C VAL A 264 2.14 -7.58 11.93
N ALA A 265 1.43 -6.44 11.94
CA ALA A 265 1.38 -5.57 13.11
C ALA A 265 0.27 -6.07 14.03
N GLY A 266 0.62 -6.91 15.00
CA GLY A 266 -0.31 -7.39 16.01
C GLY A 266 0.41 -7.91 17.25
N ASP A 267 0.21 -7.22 18.38
CA ASP A 267 0.37 -7.82 19.70
C ASP A 267 -0.68 -8.94 19.87
N ASP A 268 -0.25 -10.02 20.49
CA ASP A 268 -0.84 -11.37 20.52
C ASP A 268 -2.26 -11.51 21.11
N HIS A 269 -3.00 -10.42 21.33
CA HIS A 269 -4.22 -10.45 22.15
C HIS A 269 -5.52 -10.00 21.51
N HIS A 270 -5.56 -9.42 20.30
CA HIS A 270 -6.85 -9.09 19.67
C HIS A 270 -6.86 -9.44 18.19
N ARG A 271 -7.93 -10.15 17.79
CA ARG A 271 -8.19 -10.74 16.48
C ARG A 271 -8.54 -9.68 15.41
N SER A 272 -7.70 -8.66 15.24
CA SER A 272 -7.75 -7.72 14.13
C SER A 272 -6.36 -7.62 13.51
N VAL A 273 -6.12 -8.50 12.53
CA VAL A 273 -4.91 -8.46 11.71
C VAL A 273 -5.14 -7.38 10.67
N LEU A 274 -4.65 -6.17 10.94
CA LEU A 274 -4.52 -5.16 9.88
C LEU A 274 -3.32 -5.56 9.02
N LEU A 275 -3.60 -6.06 7.82
CA LEU A 275 -2.56 -6.33 6.83
C LEU A 275 -2.07 -4.98 6.30
N ASN A 276 -0.99 -4.47 6.86
CA ASN A 276 -0.26 -3.36 6.26
C ASN A 276 0.75 -3.94 5.26
N GLU A 277 0.65 -3.54 4.00
CA GLU A 277 1.69 -3.74 3.00
C GLU A 277 2.73 -2.64 3.19
N ASP A 278 3.72 -2.90 4.04
CA ASP A 278 4.86 -2.01 4.21
C ASP A 278 5.91 -2.28 3.12
N ILE A 279 6.62 -1.22 2.76
CA ILE A 279 7.74 -1.28 1.81
C ILE A 279 8.80 -2.23 2.35
N ASP A 280 9.31 -3.13 1.52
CA ASP A 280 10.49 -3.89 1.86
C ASP A 280 11.72 -2.96 1.85
N VAL A 281 12.02 -2.37 3.01
CA VAL A 281 13.19 -1.50 3.23
C VAL A 281 14.51 -2.23 2.93
N ASP A 282 14.48 -3.57 2.90
CA ASP A 282 15.61 -4.44 2.60
C ASP A 282 15.68 -4.86 1.11
N ASP A 283 14.80 -4.38 0.23
CA ASP A 283 14.90 -4.71 -1.21
C ASP A 283 16.16 -4.07 -1.81
N ASP A 284 17.06 -4.93 -2.30
CA ASP A 284 18.36 -4.55 -2.87
C ASP A 284 18.24 -3.49 -3.97
N LYS A 285 17.16 -3.51 -4.77
CA LYS A 285 16.96 -2.57 -5.88
C LYS A 285 16.50 -1.21 -5.37
N LEU A 286 15.64 -1.17 -4.35
CA LEU A 286 15.22 0.07 -3.69
C LEU A 286 16.39 0.71 -2.91
N GLN A 287 17.22 -0.10 -2.24
CA GLN A 287 18.43 0.40 -1.59
C GLN A 287 19.44 0.96 -2.59
N GLU A 288 19.62 0.32 -3.75
CA GLU A 288 20.50 0.82 -4.81
C GLU A 288 19.98 2.15 -5.39
N LEU A 289 18.67 2.29 -5.60
CA LEU A 289 18.06 3.55 -6.03
C LEU A 289 18.29 4.68 -5.01
N ARG A 290 18.11 4.36 -3.73
CA ARG A 290 18.32 5.30 -2.61
C ARG A 290 19.79 5.71 -2.52
N ARG A 291 20.73 4.79 -2.67
CA ARG A 291 22.18 5.08 -2.66
C ARG A 291 22.59 5.95 -3.85
N THR A 292 22.08 5.66 -5.03
CA THR A 292 22.51 6.32 -6.28
C THR A 292 21.84 7.69 -6.46
N TRP A 293 20.54 7.80 -6.20
CA TRP A 293 19.74 9.00 -6.52
C TRP A 293 19.07 9.69 -5.32
N GLY A 294 19.16 9.13 -4.12
CA GLY A 294 18.61 9.72 -2.88
C GLY A 294 17.12 9.42 -2.66
N GLU A 295 16.59 9.86 -1.51
CA GLU A 295 15.18 9.60 -1.12
C GLU A 295 14.16 10.20 -2.08
N GLY A 296 14.48 11.33 -2.71
CA GLY A 296 13.60 11.98 -3.69
C GLY A 296 13.26 11.08 -4.89
N ALA A 297 14.21 10.27 -5.37
CA ALA A 297 13.96 9.31 -6.45
C ALA A 297 13.04 8.17 -6.00
N CYS A 298 13.14 7.73 -4.75
CA CYS A 298 12.23 6.75 -4.16
C CYS A 298 10.80 7.31 -4.09
N CYS A 299 10.61 8.59 -3.75
CA CYS A 299 9.29 9.22 -3.75
C CYS A 299 8.60 9.15 -5.13
N GLY A 300 9.37 9.12 -6.22
CA GLY A 300 8.88 8.91 -7.60
C GLY A 300 8.20 7.55 -7.84
N LEU A 301 8.52 6.55 -7.03
CA LEU A 301 7.91 5.21 -7.07
C LEU A 301 6.61 5.11 -6.25
N GLY A 302 6.16 6.19 -5.60
CA GLY A 302 5.09 6.13 -4.59
C GLY A 302 5.58 5.64 -3.22
N VAL A 303 6.91 5.57 -3.02
CA VAL A 303 7.59 4.99 -1.84
C VAL A 303 7.77 6.01 -0.71
N GLY A 304 7.38 7.27 -0.91
CA GLY A 304 7.37 8.30 0.15
C GLY A 304 6.05 8.33 0.91
N ARG A 305 6.11 8.61 2.22
CA ARG A 305 5.01 9.32 2.89
C ARG A 305 4.95 10.70 2.23
N ASP A 306 3.82 11.01 1.59
CA ASP A 306 3.55 12.39 1.23
C ASP A 306 3.36 13.11 2.59
N GLU A 307 4.32 13.93 3.00
CA GLU A 307 4.20 14.85 4.16
C GLU A 307 3.24 16.00 3.83
#